data_AF-A0A1F8AE72-F1
#
_entry.id   AF-A0A1F8AE72-F1
#
_cell.length_a   1.000
_cell.length_b   1.000
_cell.length_c   1.000
_cell.angle_alpha   90.00
_cell.angle_beta   90.00
_cell.angle_gamma   90.00
#
_symmetry.space_group_name_H-M   'P 1'
#
loop_
_entity.id
_entity.type
_entity.pdbx_description
1 polymer ?
#
loop_
_entity_poly.entity_id
_entity_poly.type
_entity_poly.pdbx_seq_one_letter_code
_entity_poly.pdbx_strand_id
1 'polypeptide(L)'
;MPVENYGVWKAKPVRFTYETDADDHVSPHLSLFFTTSDNSRGEGRAAINIKSGDKSDSRLVFWLVKNFENFQNERLRELKPGFHQLEGTMEQAPNGLALDYIRGNLFHRETGRLLPHDVPGPDNDILDELIPVLDSAVDHDSVIYMFGSHFSNGNGIHNIHMNQGSPRKWKGDNGIYQDGGILLDFGDYWMGVFIGFASQAVHTDAEGQPTPARGYLSWNELLNPEIPGEQRQRRDVHDRTVTISEAMIRHHGSDPKTKSDSIVTLTNRADAPVILNGWSVRNHKGENEYLPDGAVLRRRRRQSFQLHNCALSDEGGTITLLNEQGLKVDDGPIWKSNHPRDYVRDPRNPGRVFRPGATHIRNPIGVPEPPSLRSLYQGRISRVTMVPHRYYPTGIHLPHFAANETPVLSLIAQFGFLWAAVLGIAFLIIRRVRPKASRADRLAFVWMCLTGFIHLFFESYFVVHHETLAGSQELFGQLWKEYSLSDSRYLTSDAFLVTMEAVTAFCWGPLAFFIAYCIAVQHPARHALQLLLSVGQVYGDVLYYATSLFDLYFRGESFCRPEGYYFWFYYFFFNFIWMVVGSYYVKQSVGEIYRACKKVQELDSSRKRN
;
A
#
# COMPACT_ATOMS: atom_id res chain seq x y z
N MET A 1 32.12 19.69 8.27
CA MET A 1 31.34 20.28 9.37
C MET A 1 29.89 19.94 9.07
N PRO A 2 29.03 19.82 10.09
CA PRO A 2 27.60 19.62 9.88
C PRO A 2 27.06 20.61 8.82
N VAL A 3 26.00 20.24 8.11
CA VAL A 3 25.52 21.03 6.97
C VAL A 3 25.21 22.47 7.37
N GLU A 4 25.86 23.42 6.70
CA GLU A 4 25.72 24.85 6.99
C GLU A 4 24.39 25.41 6.48
N ASN A 5 23.90 26.47 7.13
CA ASN A 5 22.66 27.17 6.82
C ASN A 5 21.46 26.23 6.73
N TYR A 6 21.35 25.29 7.66
CA TYR A 6 20.26 24.32 7.69
C TYR A 6 18.92 24.99 8.05
N GLY A 7 17.87 24.66 7.31
CA GLY A 7 16.53 25.14 7.61
C GLY A 7 15.44 24.53 6.73
N VAL A 8 14.27 25.14 6.78
CA VAL A 8 13.09 24.76 5.99
C VAL A 8 12.63 25.91 5.11
N TRP A 9 12.35 25.61 3.85
CA TRP A 9 11.82 26.57 2.89
C TRP A 9 10.36 26.27 2.56
N LYS A 10 9.45 27.17 2.95
CA LYS A 10 8.04 27.12 2.57
C LYS A 10 7.81 27.87 1.25
N ALA A 11 7.32 27.17 0.23
CA ALA A 11 7.18 27.70 -1.12
C ALA A 11 6.01 27.08 -1.89
N LYS A 12 5.84 27.51 -3.14
CA LYS A 12 4.98 26.88 -4.16
C LYS A 12 5.87 26.27 -5.26
N PRO A 13 5.75 24.97 -5.57
CA PRO A 13 6.47 24.38 -6.69
C PRO A 13 5.90 24.91 -8.01
N VAL A 14 6.75 25.11 -9.01
CA VAL A 14 6.37 25.68 -10.32
C VAL A 14 6.62 24.71 -11.46
N ARG A 15 7.83 24.13 -11.49
CA ARG A 15 8.28 23.18 -12.51
C ARG A 15 9.53 22.49 -12.00
N PHE A 16 9.94 21.41 -12.65
CA PHE A 16 11.26 20.83 -12.41
C PHE A 16 11.93 20.42 -13.72
N THR A 17 13.23 20.22 -13.66
CA THR A 17 14.04 19.59 -14.71
C THR A 17 14.91 18.54 -14.06
N TYR A 18 15.36 17.54 -14.80
CA TYR A 18 16.25 16.51 -14.29
C TYR A 18 17.33 16.17 -15.32
N GLU A 19 18.47 15.70 -14.82
CA GLU A 19 19.59 15.26 -15.64
C GLU A 19 19.51 13.74 -15.85
N THR A 20 19.58 13.31 -17.11
CA THR A 20 19.72 11.90 -17.49
C THR A 20 21.16 11.44 -17.27
N ASP A 21 21.40 10.13 -17.34
CA ASP A 21 22.75 9.56 -17.25
C ASP A 21 23.64 10.04 -18.41
N ALA A 22 23.03 10.41 -19.55
CA ALA A 22 23.71 11.04 -20.67
C ALA A 22 24.10 12.51 -20.42
N ASP A 23 23.32 13.24 -19.61
CA ASP A 23 23.57 14.65 -19.28
C ASP A 23 24.67 14.79 -18.22
N ASP A 24 24.57 14.02 -17.14
CA ASP A 24 25.60 13.92 -16.10
C ASP A 24 25.62 12.49 -15.52
N HIS A 25 26.64 11.71 -15.89
CA HIS A 25 26.83 10.36 -15.38
C HIS A 25 27.38 10.31 -13.93
N VAL A 26 27.95 11.42 -13.43
CA VAL A 26 28.73 11.45 -12.19
C VAL A 26 27.90 11.89 -10.99
N SER A 27 27.17 12.99 -11.12
CA SER A 27 26.37 13.54 -10.03
C SER A 27 25.12 14.25 -10.54
N PRO A 28 24.22 13.56 -11.24
CA PRO A 28 22.99 14.15 -11.76
C PRO A 28 22.09 14.64 -10.63
N HIS A 29 21.38 15.73 -10.90
CA HIS A 29 20.41 16.35 -10.00
C HIS A 29 19.05 16.54 -10.68
N LEU A 30 18.00 16.43 -9.86
CA LEU A 30 16.70 17.01 -10.17
C LEU A 30 16.67 18.44 -9.62
N SER A 31 16.35 19.40 -10.48
CA SER A 31 16.21 20.81 -10.16
C SER A 31 14.74 21.18 -10.10
N LEU A 32 14.21 21.34 -8.89
CA LEU A 32 12.85 21.82 -8.65
C LEU A 32 12.88 23.35 -8.55
N PHE A 33 12.05 24.02 -9.33
CA PHE A 33 11.87 25.47 -9.31
C PHE A 33 10.62 25.83 -8.52
N PHE A 34 10.72 26.86 -7.68
CA PHE A 34 9.66 27.25 -6.76
C PHE A 34 9.57 28.77 -6.60
N THR A 35 8.44 29.25 -6.10
CA THR A 35 8.21 30.67 -5.76
C THR A 35 7.82 30.83 -4.30
N THR A 36 8.16 31.98 -3.72
CA THR A 36 7.64 32.44 -2.44
C THR A 36 6.77 33.65 -2.74
N SER A 37 5.58 33.75 -2.14
CA SER A 37 4.56 34.75 -2.49
C SER A 37 4.95 36.22 -2.17
N ASP A 38 6.18 36.43 -1.72
CA ASP A 38 6.85 37.67 -1.37
C ASP A 38 8.01 38.05 -2.33
N ASN A 39 8.38 37.19 -3.30
CA ASN A 39 9.48 37.50 -4.22
C ASN A 39 8.98 38.06 -5.57
N SER A 40 9.00 39.38 -5.70
CA SER A 40 8.75 40.13 -6.95
C SER A 40 9.88 39.98 -7.99
N ARG A 41 10.78 38.99 -7.86
CA ARG A 41 12.06 38.90 -8.60
C ARG A 41 12.51 37.53 -9.16
N GLY A 42 11.70 36.46 -9.09
CA GLY A 42 11.98 35.22 -9.86
C GLY A 42 11.85 33.91 -9.08
N GLU A 43 12.06 32.79 -9.79
CA GLU A 43 12.02 31.42 -9.26
C GLU A 43 13.28 31.09 -8.43
N GLY A 44 13.12 30.47 -7.26
CA GLY A 44 14.20 29.80 -6.53
C GLY A 44 14.41 28.36 -7.03
N ARG A 45 15.56 27.76 -6.72
CA ARG A 45 15.91 26.39 -7.15
C ARG A 45 16.25 25.48 -5.96
N ALA A 46 15.62 24.32 -5.90
CA ALA A 46 15.99 23.21 -5.04
C ALA A 46 16.78 22.17 -5.85
N ALA A 47 17.99 21.84 -5.41
CA ALA A 47 18.82 20.80 -6.02
C ALA A 47 18.68 19.49 -5.21
N ILE A 48 18.07 18.49 -5.85
CA ILE A 48 17.77 17.18 -5.26
C ILE A 48 18.69 16.16 -5.92
N ASN A 49 19.48 15.45 -5.11
CA ASN A 49 20.33 14.38 -5.62
C ASN A 49 19.49 13.20 -6.09
N ILE A 50 19.74 12.76 -7.33
CA ILE A 50 19.10 11.57 -7.93
C ILE A 50 20.09 10.43 -8.16
N LYS A 51 21.37 10.61 -7.80
CA LYS A 51 22.39 9.55 -7.83
C LYS A 51 23.44 9.81 -6.76
N SER A 52 23.97 8.75 -6.16
CA SER A 52 25.10 8.83 -5.23
C SER A 52 26.40 9.03 -6.00
N GLY A 53 27.24 9.96 -5.53
CA GLY A 53 28.62 10.13 -6.02
C GLY A 53 29.59 9.04 -5.53
N ASP A 54 29.11 8.03 -4.77
CA ASP A 54 29.90 6.84 -4.42
C ASP A 54 29.93 5.86 -5.61
N LYS A 55 31.11 5.72 -6.21
CA LYS A 55 31.33 4.81 -7.35
C LYS A 55 31.14 3.32 -7.01
N SER A 56 31.13 2.96 -5.72
CA SER A 56 30.91 1.58 -5.28
C SER A 56 29.44 1.21 -5.08
N ASP A 57 28.57 2.20 -4.86
CA ASP A 57 27.11 2.03 -4.87
C ASP A 57 26.46 3.39 -5.17
N SER A 58 26.02 3.55 -6.42
CA SER A 58 25.43 4.80 -6.91
C SER A 58 23.95 4.95 -6.55
N ARG A 59 23.33 3.92 -5.96
CA ARG A 59 21.89 3.89 -5.69
C ARG A 59 21.51 4.80 -4.52
N LEU A 60 20.27 5.27 -4.59
CA LEU A 60 19.61 5.99 -3.51
C LEU A 60 18.64 5.08 -2.79
N VAL A 61 18.24 5.49 -1.60
CA VAL A 61 17.08 4.94 -0.90
C VAL A 61 16.00 6.00 -0.86
N PHE A 62 14.81 5.60 -1.27
CA PHE A 62 13.65 6.45 -1.36
C PHE A 62 12.54 5.94 -0.44
N TRP A 63 11.99 6.83 0.37
CA TRP A 63 10.77 6.59 1.14
C TRP A 63 9.72 7.64 0.75
N LEU A 64 8.55 7.14 0.35
CA LEU A 64 7.35 7.95 0.16
C LEU A 64 6.35 7.61 1.26
N VAL A 65 6.02 8.59 2.10
CA VAL A 65 5.00 8.45 3.14
C VAL A 65 3.74 9.19 2.71
N LYS A 66 2.75 8.41 2.27
CA LYS A 66 1.39 8.93 2.01
C LYS A 66 0.70 9.19 3.35
N ASN A 67 -0.01 10.31 3.50
CA ASN A 67 -0.62 10.77 4.76
C ASN A 67 0.41 10.97 5.89
N PHE A 68 1.41 11.81 5.62
CA PHE A 68 2.48 12.10 6.57
C PHE A 68 1.98 12.98 7.72
N GLU A 69 1.61 12.37 8.85
CA GLU A 69 1.02 13.07 10.01
C GLU A 69 1.88 12.99 11.29
N ASN A 70 2.97 12.22 11.28
CA ASN A 70 3.83 11.97 12.45
C ASN A 70 4.84 13.09 12.72
N PHE A 71 4.50 14.34 12.41
CA PHE A 71 5.39 15.49 12.52
C PHE A 71 4.65 16.78 12.90
N GLN A 72 5.39 17.88 13.05
CA GLN A 72 4.89 19.18 13.50
C GLN A 72 4.19 19.97 12.35
N ASN A 73 3.34 19.32 11.57
CA ASN A 73 2.77 19.85 10.30
C ASN A 73 2.01 21.17 10.48
N GLU A 74 1.23 21.30 11.56
CA GLU A 74 0.50 22.54 11.83
C GLU A 74 1.43 23.72 12.10
N ARG A 75 2.57 23.49 12.79
CA ARG A 75 3.60 24.52 13.00
C ARG A 75 4.28 24.91 11.69
N LEU A 76 4.41 23.98 10.73
CA LEU A 76 4.88 24.31 9.38
C LEU A 76 3.87 25.20 8.63
N ARG A 77 2.56 24.96 8.79
CA ARG A 77 1.50 25.81 8.19
C ARG A 77 1.53 27.23 8.72
N GLU A 78 1.94 27.43 9.96
CA GLU A 78 2.08 28.75 10.58
C GLU A 78 3.28 29.55 10.07
N LEU A 79 4.28 28.89 9.45
CA LEU A 79 5.43 29.59 8.89
C LEU A 79 5.00 30.55 7.78
N LYS A 80 5.64 31.72 7.72
CA LYS A 80 5.52 32.62 6.56
C LYS A 80 6.16 31.95 5.32
N PRO A 81 5.72 32.25 4.09
CA PRO A 81 6.46 31.89 2.89
C PRO A 81 7.93 32.35 2.98
N GLY A 82 8.86 31.58 2.44
CA GLY A 82 10.29 31.87 2.52
C GLY A 82 11.11 30.82 3.28
N PHE A 83 12.42 31.09 3.37
CA PHE A 83 13.38 30.26 4.11
C PHE A 83 13.37 30.61 5.60
N HIS A 84 13.31 29.59 6.45
CA HIS A 84 13.40 29.68 7.90
C HIS A 84 14.60 28.88 8.36
N GLN A 85 15.61 29.58 8.88
CA GLN A 85 16.80 28.95 9.44
C GLN A 85 16.44 28.19 10.72
N LEU A 86 16.83 26.92 10.78
CA LEU A 86 16.66 26.07 11.96
C LEU A 86 17.98 25.83 12.69
N GLU A 87 19.11 25.89 11.96
CA GLU A 87 20.45 25.73 12.51
C GLU A 87 20.70 26.62 13.73
N GLY A 88 21.16 26.02 14.83
CA GLY A 88 21.49 26.72 16.07
C GLY A 88 20.30 27.27 16.85
N THR A 89 19.07 26.97 16.42
CA THR A 89 17.84 27.37 17.11
C THR A 89 17.30 26.23 18.00
N MET A 90 16.31 26.54 18.85
CA MET A 90 15.59 25.51 19.62
C MET A 90 14.80 24.53 18.74
N GLU A 91 14.60 24.85 17.45
CA GLU A 91 13.92 23.98 16.49
C GLU A 91 14.81 22.85 15.96
N GLN A 92 16.13 22.93 16.19
CA GLN A 92 17.08 21.87 15.84
C GLN A 92 17.15 20.79 16.93
N ALA A 93 16.01 20.14 17.20
CA ALA A 93 15.82 19.29 18.37
C ALA A 93 14.73 18.22 18.13
N PRO A 94 14.62 17.18 18.99
CA PRO A 94 13.68 16.06 18.83
C PRO A 94 12.19 16.43 18.67
N ASN A 95 11.77 17.59 19.14
CA ASN A 95 10.39 18.10 19.05
C ASN A 95 10.31 19.43 18.29
N GLY A 96 11.41 19.82 17.63
CA GLY A 96 11.47 21.01 16.80
C GLY A 96 11.01 20.72 15.38
N LEU A 97 11.31 21.66 14.48
CA LEU A 97 11.01 21.54 13.04
C LEU A 97 12.12 20.85 12.24
N ALA A 98 13.27 20.52 12.83
CA ALA A 98 14.35 19.86 12.11
C ALA A 98 14.07 18.36 11.88
N LEU A 99 14.37 17.87 10.67
CA LEU A 99 14.23 16.45 10.35
C LEU A 99 15.41 15.62 10.87
N ASP A 100 15.09 14.43 11.36
CA ASP A 100 16.07 13.40 11.69
C ASP A 100 15.46 12.03 11.35
N TYR A 101 16.02 11.33 10.36
CA TYR A 101 15.50 10.06 9.84
C TYR A 101 15.58 8.94 10.88
N ILE A 102 16.56 9.04 11.77
CA ILE A 102 16.84 8.01 12.77
C ILE A 102 16.06 8.33 14.05
N ARG A 103 16.02 9.58 14.52
CA ARG A 103 15.44 9.97 15.82
C ARG A 103 14.04 10.57 15.72
N GLY A 104 13.63 11.05 14.55
CA GLY A 104 12.42 11.84 14.32
C GLY A 104 11.15 11.04 14.01
N ASN A 105 11.23 9.71 13.94
CA ASN A 105 10.09 8.82 13.66
C ASN A 105 9.30 9.18 12.38
N LEU A 106 10.01 9.58 11.33
CA LEU A 106 9.40 10.09 10.10
C LEU A 106 8.78 8.97 9.23
N PHE A 107 9.40 7.79 9.22
CA PHE A 107 8.98 6.65 8.41
C PHE A 107 9.47 5.33 9.01
N HIS A 108 8.90 4.23 8.52
CA HIS A 108 9.40 2.88 8.78
C HIS A 108 10.60 2.61 7.89
N ARG A 109 11.73 2.28 8.50
CA ARG A 109 12.99 2.17 7.78
C ARG A 109 12.99 1.05 6.73
N GLU A 110 12.24 -0.02 6.98
CA GLU A 110 12.10 -1.18 6.08
C GLU A 110 11.23 -0.93 4.84
N THR A 111 10.46 0.17 4.78
CA THR A 111 9.62 0.48 3.61
C THR A 111 10.37 1.22 2.50
N GLY A 112 11.67 1.46 2.69
CA GLY A 112 12.51 2.15 1.72
C GLY A 112 12.80 1.29 0.49
N ARG A 113 12.92 1.95 -0.66
CA ARG A 113 13.27 1.31 -1.93
C ARG A 113 14.68 1.72 -2.35
N LEU A 114 15.53 0.73 -2.63
CA LEU A 114 16.82 0.96 -3.27
C LEU A 114 16.61 1.17 -4.76
N LEU A 115 16.92 2.36 -5.24
CA LEU A 115 16.65 2.76 -6.61
C LEU A 115 17.94 3.23 -7.31
N PRO A 116 18.22 2.73 -8.52
CA PRO A 116 19.20 3.32 -9.42
C PRO A 116 18.68 4.64 -10.01
N HIS A 117 19.49 5.22 -10.90
CA HIS A 117 19.17 6.42 -11.65
C HIS A 117 19.12 6.08 -13.14
N ASP A 118 18.06 6.56 -13.81
CA ASP A 118 17.89 6.59 -15.27
C ASP A 118 18.08 5.21 -15.93
N VAL A 119 17.28 4.24 -15.48
CA VAL A 119 17.30 2.86 -15.98
C VAL A 119 16.09 2.64 -16.91
N PRO A 120 16.28 2.05 -18.12
CA PRO A 120 15.16 1.81 -19.02
C PRO A 120 14.07 0.90 -18.43
N GLY A 121 12.83 1.37 -18.46
CA GLY A 121 11.63 0.64 -18.01
C GLY A 121 10.92 1.36 -16.86
N PRO A 122 9.63 1.06 -16.59
CA PRO A 122 8.88 1.76 -15.55
C PRO A 122 9.14 1.21 -14.13
N ASP A 123 8.88 2.05 -13.13
CA ASP A 123 8.90 1.77 -11.69
C ASP A 123 10.22 1.17 -11.17
N ASN A 124 11.34 1.45 -11.85
CA ASN A 124 12.60 0.77 -11.58
C ASN A 124 13.74 1.72 -11.15
N ASP A 125 13.54 3.03 -11.23
CA ASP A 125 14.52 4.03 -10.84
C ASP A 125 13.92 5.17 -9.99
N ILE A 126 14.78 6.09 -9.55
CA ILE A 126 14.38 7.22 -8.70
C ILE A 126 13.51 8.26 -9.41
N LEU A 127 13.65 8.43 -10.73
CA LEU A 127 12.89 9.39 -11.52
C LEU A 127 11.44 8.91 -11.66
N ASP A 128 11.23 7.61 -11.87
CA ASP A 128 9.89 6.99 -11.90
C ASP A 128 9.09 7.28 -10.61
N GLU A 129 9.77 7.41 -9.48
CA GLU A 129 9.13 7.71 -8.19
C GLU A 129 8.97 9.21 -7.92
N LEU A 130 9.98 10.03 -8.24
CA LEU A 130 9.97 11.46 -7.92
C LEU A 130 9.11 12.27 -8.90
N ILE A 131 9.13 11.94 -10.19
CA ILE A 131 8.42 12.71 -11.22
C ILE A 131 6.92 12.78 -10.93
N PRO A 132 6.19 11.66 -10.70
CA PRO A 132 4.75 11.73 -10.42
C PRO A 132 4.40 12.51 -9.16
N VAL A 133 5.27 12.47 -8.14
CA VAL A 133 5.06 13.19 -6.88
C VAL A 133 5.21 14.69 -7.08
N LEU A 134 6.23 15.13 -7.83
CA LEU A 134 6.48 16.55 -8.11
C LEU A 134 5.49 17.11 -9.13
N ASP A 135 5.11 16.35 -10.17
CA ASP A 135 4.05 16.73 -11.10
C ASP A 135 2.73 16.95 -10.35
N SER A 136 2.34 16.00 -9.50
CA SER A 136 1.15 16.14 -8.67
C SER A 136 1.22 17.37 -7.76
N ALA A 137 2.38 17.66 -7.17
CA ALA A 137 2.58 18.83 -6.33
C ALA A 137 2.41 20.16 -7.10
N VAL A 138 2.90 20.23 -8.34
CA VAL A 138 2.75 21.39 -9.23
C VAL A 138 1.31 21.53 -9.70
N ASP A 139 0.70 20.44 -10.19
CA ASP A 139 -0.65 20.43 -10.77
C ASP A 139 -1.73 20.82 -9.74
N HIS A 140 -1.54 20.44 -8.47
CA HIS A 140 -2.48 20.75 -7.40
C HIS A 140 -2.22 22.08 -6.70
N ASP A 141 -1.23 22.87 -7.16
CA ASP A 141 -0.78 24.09 -6.47
C ASP A 141 -0.56 23.83 -4.97
N SER A 142 0.12 22.72 -4.64
CA SER A 142 0.41 22.33 -3.26
C SER A 142 1.38 23.31 -2.59
N VAL A 143 1.42 23.32 -1.25
CA VAL A 143 2.50 23.99 -0.51
C VAL A 143 3.63 22.99 -0.30
N ILE A 144 4.84 23.37 -0.66
CA ILE A 144 6.04 22.55 -0.48
C ILE A 144 6.92 23.10 0.65
N TYR A 145 7.41 22.20 1.49
CA TYR A 145 8.38 22.45 2.54
C TYR A 145 9.64 21.66 2.25
N MET A 146 10.72 22.36 1.91
CA MET A 146 12.00 21.75 1.55
C MET A 146 12.98 21.93 2.71
N PHE A 147 13.53 20.83 3.22
CA PHE A 147 14.51 20.83 4.31
C PHE A 147 15.90 20.60 3.73
N GLY A 148 16.89 21.35 4.20
CA GLY A 148 18.25 21.27 3.72
C GLY A 148 19.05 22.55 3.98
N SER A 149 20.17 22.69 3.28
CA SER A 149 21.07 23.85 3.35
C SER A 149 20.65 24.96 2.38
N HIS A 150 20.54 26.19 2.88
CA HIS A 150 20.34 27.35 2.02
C HIS A 150 21.59 27.61 1.17
N PHE A 151 21.42 27.86 -0.14
CA PHE A 151 22.53 28.27 -0.99
C PHE A 151 23.14 29.58 -0.48
N SER A 152 24.48 29.64 -0.48
CA SER A 152 25.22 30.86 -0.10
C SER A 152 24.90 32.08 -0.98
N ASN A 153 24.37 31.87 -2.19
CA ASN A 153 23.91 32.94 -3.09
C ASN A 153 22.46 33.42 -2.81
N GLY A 154 21.76 32.81 -1.85
CA GLY A 154 20.42 33.18 -1.41
C GLY A 154 19.25 32.63 -2.23
N ASN A 155 19.49 32.04 -3.40
CA ASN A 155 18.45 31.72 -4.39
C ASN A 155 18.15 30.22 -4.52
N GLY A 156 18.19 29.47 -3.42
CA GLY A 156 17.82 28.06 -3.45
C GLY A 156 18.29 27.24 -2.27
N ILE A 157 18.07 25.93 -2.36
CA ILE A 157 18.31 24.96 -1.29
C ILE A 157 18.92 23.67 -1.86
N HIS A 158 19.81 23.04 -1.11
CA HIS A 158 20.44 21.75 -1.45
C HIS A 158 20.59 20.89 -0.19
N ASN A 159 21.26 19.74 -0.31
CA ASN A 159 21.38 18.75 0.76
C ASN A 159 19.99 18.29 1.25
N ILE A 160 19.06 18.10 0.31
CA ILE A 160 17.66 17.70 0.52
C ILE A 160 17.55 16.18 0.66
N HIS A 161 18.50 15.58 1.38
CA HIS A 161 18.60 14.15 1.63
C HIS A 161 19.11 13.95 3.08
N MET A 162 19.19 12.70 3.53
CA MET A 162 19.77 12.35 4.82
C MET A 162 21.20 12.90 4.94
N ASN A 163 21.46 13.70 5.97
CA ASN A 163 22.73 14.40 6.24
C ASN A 163 23.42 13.83 7.48
N GLN A 164 23.29 12.51 7.68
CA GLN A 164 23.93 11.75 8.74
C GLN A 164 24.27 10.33 8.27
N GLY A 165 25.16 9.65 8.99
CA GLY A 165 25.53 8.26 8.70
C GLY A 165 26.38 8.09 7.45
N SER A 166 26.93 9.16 6.88
CA SER A 166 27.76 9.11 5.69
C SER A 166 29.17 8.58 5.99
N PRO A 167 29.73 7.67 5.17
CA PRO A 167 31.08 7.16 5.37
C PRO A 167 32.19 8.01 4.75
N ARG A 168 33.44 7.64 5.10
CA ARG A 168 34.68 8.10 4.44
C ARG A 168 34.78 9.63 4.31
N LYS A 169 34.79 10.14 3.08
CA LYS A 169 35.07 11.55 2.75
C LYS A 169 33.92 12.51 3.12
N TRP A 170 32.69 11.99 3.28
CA TRP A 170 31.49 12.75 3.61
C TRP A 170 31.17 12.75 5.11
N LYS A 171 32.07 12.19 5.95
CA LYS A 171 31.91 12.21 7.42
C LYS A 171 31.81 13.62 7.99
N GLY A 172 32.38 14.58 7.28
CA GLY A 172 32.35 15.98 7.66
C GLY A 172 30.92 16.51 7.77
N ASP A 173 30.00 16.03 6.94
CA ASP A 173 28.66 16.59 6.76
C ASP A 173 27.64 16.00 7.73
N ASN A 174 28.03 14.93 8.44
CA ASN A 174 27.20 14.23 9.40
C ASN A 174 26.82 15.10 10.60
N GLY A 175 25.57 14.98 11.04
CA GLY A 175 25.04 15.64 12.22
C GLY A 175 23.58 15.26 12.46
N ILE A 176 23.12 15.42 13.69
CA ILE A 176 21.75 15.07 14.10
C ILE A 176 20.81 16.25 13.85
N TYR A 177 19.50 15.99 13.67
CA TYR A 177 18.48 17.03 13.44
C TYR A 177 18.88 18.04 12.36
N GLN A 178 19.38 17.54 11.23
CA GLN A 178 19.73 18.36 10.07
C GLN A 178 19.52 17.60 8.75
N ASP A 179 18.71 16.54 8.78
CA ASP A 179 18.41 15.81 7.56
C ASP A 179 17.56 16.68 6.63
N GLY A 180 17.81 16.53 5.33
CA GLY A 180 16.98 17.11 4.29
C GLY A 180 15.77 16.26 3.98
N GLY A 181 14.87 16.79 3.17
CA GLY A 181 13.64 16.09 2.76
C GLY A 181 12.61 17.06 2.20
N ILE A 182 11.52 16.52 1.68
CA ILE A 182 10.42 17.31 1.10
C ILE A 182 9.12 16.89 1.74
N LEU A 183 8.37 17.85 2.27
CA LEU A 183 6.99 17.66 2.70
C LEU A 183 6.05 18.45 1.79
N LEU A 184 4.96 17.83 1.37
CA LEU A 184 3.95 18.42 0.50
C LEU A 184 2.63 18.48 1.24
N ASP A 185 2.04 19.67 1.31
CA ASP A 185 0.74 19.94 1.90
C ASP A 185 -0.27 20.21 0.78
N PHE A 186 -1.19 19.27 0.58
CA PHE A 186 -2.29 19.38 -0.38
C PHE A 186 -3.53 20.04 0.25
N GLY A 187 -3.44 20.41 1.54
CA GLY A 187 -4.50 21.01 2.34
C GLY A 187 -5.23 19.97 3.19
N ASP A 188 -5.74 18.91 2.57
CA ASP A 188 -6.47 17.81 3.23
C ASP A 188 -5.56 16.66 3.69
N TYR A 189 -4.45 16.43 2.99
CA TYR A 189 -3.43 15.46 3.39
C TYR A 189 -2.01 15.97 3.14
N TRP A 190 -1.05 15.28 3.75
CA TRP A 190 0.38 15.54 3.57
C TRP A 190 1.07 14.35 2.93
N MET A 191 2.12 14.61 2.16
CA MET A 191 3.07 13.59 1.72
C MET A 191 4.48 13.95 2.19
N GLY A 192 5.25 12.94 2.60
CA GLY A 192 6.66 13.07 2.92
C GLY A 192 7.52 12.29 1.92
N VAL A 193 8.51 12.96 1.35
CA VAL A 193 9.53 12.37 0.47
C VAL A 193 10.88 12.48 1.17
N PHE A 194 11.49 11.32 1.39
CA PHE A 194 12.75 11.20 2.09
C PHE A 194 13.73 10.41 1.23
N ILE A 195 14.92 10.98 1.05
CA ILE A 195 16.00 10.38 0.25
C ILE A 195 17.22 10.17 1.15
N GLY A 196 17.88 9.03 1.00
CA GLY A 196 19.20 8.74 1.57
C GLY A 196 20.09 8.04 0.55
N PHE A 197 21.37 7.88 0.86
CA PHE A 197 22.32 7.13 0.03
C PHE A 197 22.41 5.69 0.51
N ALA A 198 22.50 4.73 -0.41
CA ALA A 198 22.58 3.31 -0.08
C ALA A 198 23.73 2.95 0.88
N SER A 199 24.83 3.72 0.86
CA SER A 199 26.00 3.52 1.72
C SER A 199 25.90 4.14 3.11
N GLN A 200 24.86 4.95 3.39
CA GLN A 200 24.67 5.56 4.71
C GLN A 200 24.25 4.53 5.76
N ALA A 201 24.65 4.79 6.99
CA ALA A 201 24.33 3.96 8.13
C ALA A 201 22.85 4.10 8.53
N VAL A 202 22.24 2.97 8.90
CA VAL A 202 20.88 2.92 9.44
C VAL A 202 20.80 3.54 10.85
N HIS A 203 21.93 3.53 11.58
CA HIS A 203 22.07 4.13 12.91
C HIS A 203 23.29 5.03 13.00
N THR A 204 23.17 6.09 13.83
CA THR A 204 24.26 7.03 14.11
C THR A 204 24.41 7.34 15.59
N ASP A 205 25.59 7.81 15.99
CA ASP A 205 25.87 8.32 17.34
C ASP A 205 25.32 9.75 17.56
N ALA A 206 25.66 10.36 18.70
CA ALA A 206 25.16 11.70 19.06
C ALA A 206 25.68 12.81 18.12
N GLU A 207 26.74 12.54 17.38
CA GLU A 207 27.35 13.43 16.39
C GLU A 207 26.88 13.12 14.96
N GLY A 208 25.94 12.19 14.79
CA GLY A 208 25.43 11.78 13.47
C GLY A 208 26.38 10.87 12.69
N GLN A 209 27.45 10.36 13.31
CA GLN A 209 28.40 9.45 12.66
C GLN A 209 27.88 8.01 12.66
N PRO A 210 28.24 7.19 11.66
CA PRO A 210 27.87 5.77 11.62
C PRO A 210 28.21 5.02 12.91
N THR A 211 27.23 4.30 13.47
CA THR A 211 27.45 3.45 14.64
C THR A 211 27.04 1.99 14.38
N PRO A 212 27.87 1.00 14.76
CA PRO A 212 29.25 1.14 15.24
C PRO A 212 30.20 1.74 14.18
N ALA A 213 31.27 2.41 14.62
CA ALA A 213 32.20 3.11 13.71
C ALA A 213 32.83 2.25 12.59
N ARG A 214 32.80 0.92 12.75
CA ARG A 214 33.18 -0.07 11.73
C ARG A 214 32.13 -1.17 11.69
N GLY A 215 31.77 -1.61 10.49
CA GLY A 215 30.80 -2.69 10.29
C GLY A 215 29.36 -2.31 10.68
N TYR A 216 29.02 -1.01 10.64
CA TYR A 216 27.63 -0.58 10.78
C TYR A 216 26.77 -1.15 9.66
N LEU A 217 25.49 -1.35 9.98
CA LEU A 217 24.48 -1.72 8.99
C LEU A 217 24.19 -0.52 8.08
N SER A 218 24.35 -0.70 6.77
CA SER A 218 23.97 0.32 5.78
C SER A 218 22.57 0.09 5.21
N TRP A 219 22.01 1.12 4.58
CA TRP A 219 20.72 0.99 3.89
C TRP A 219 20.75 -0.06 2.77
N ASN A 220 21.84 -0.17 2.03
CA ASN A 220 22.05 -1.23 1.05
C ASN A 220 21.92 -2.61 1.72
N GLU A 221 22.61 -2.83 2.83
CA GLU A 221 22.60 -4.12 3.51
C GLU A 221 21.22 -4.47 4.10
N LEU A 222 20.46 -3.48 4.55
CA LEU A 222 19.12 -3.68 5.08
C LEU A 222 18.09 -3.95 3.97
N LEU A 223 18.11 -3.17 2.89
CA LEU A 223 17.02 -3.12 1.92
C LEU A 223 17.29 -3.93 0.64
N ASN A 224 18.52 -4.35 0.38
CA ASN A 224 18.86 -5.00 -0.89
C ASN A 224 18.19 -6.38 -1.01
N PRO A 225 17.28 -6.57 -1.99
CA PRO A 225 16.57 -7.83 -2.16
C PRO A 225 17.49 -9.00 -2.55
N GLU A 226 18.65 -8.72 -3.15
CA GLU A 226 19.63 -9.72 -3.57
C GLU A 226 20.35 -10.37 -2.38
N ILE A 227 20.36 -9.72 -1.22
CA ILE A 227 20.93 -10.30 -0.01
C ILE A 227 19.90 -11.27 0.60
N PRO A 228 20.25 -12.55 0.83
CA PRO A 228 19.34 -13.53 1.40
C PRO A 228 18.71 -13.04 2.72
N GLY A 229 17.40 -13.24 2.89
CA GLY A 229 16.64 -12.72 4.04
C GLY A 229 17.22 -13.13 5.39
N GLU A 230 17.75 -14.36 5.52
CA GLU A 230 18.40 -14.80 6.77
C GLU A 230 19.66 -13.99 7.10
N GLN A 231 20.44 -13.59 6.09
CA GLN A 231 21.64 -12.78 6.30
C GLN A 231 21.27 -11.36 6.69
N ARG A 232 20.26 -10.77 6.03
CA ARG A 232 19.70 -9.46 6.40
C ARG A 232 19.18 -9.49 7.83
N GLN A 233 18.40 -10.50 8.20
CA GLN A 233 17.85 -10.66 9.54
C GLN A 233 18.93 -10.85 10.61
N ARG A 234 20.02 -11.58 10.33
CA ARG A 234 21.12 -11.72 11.28
C ARG A 234 21.84 -10.40 11.55
N ARG A 235 22.07 -9.59 10.49
CA ARG A 235 22.68 -8.26 10.63
C ARG A 235 21.74 -7.30 11.34
N ASP A 236 20.45 -7.33 10.99
CA ASP A 236 19.39 -6.60 11.68
C ASP A 236 19.33 -6.95 13.18
N VAL A 237 19.40 -8.22 13.56
CA VAL A 237 19.37 -8.62 14.99
C VAL A 237 20.59 -8.08 15.76
N HIS A 238 21.75 -7.96 15.12
CA HIS A 238 22.93 -7.38 15.75
C HIS A 238 22.74 -5.89 16.02
N ASP A 239 22.10 -5.19 15.10
CA ASP A 239 21.78 -3.77 15.13
C ASP A 239 20.59 -3.47 16.07
N ARG A 240 19.48 -4.19 15.90
CA ARG A 240 18.27 -4.21 16.74
C ARG A 240 18.26 -5.34 17.75
N THR A 241 19.03 -5.17 18.81
CA THR A 241 19.04 -6.15 19.90
C THR A 241 17.68 -6.25 20.62
N VAL A 242 16.92 -5.15 20.73
CA VAL A 242 15.60 -5.11 21.38
C VAL A 242 14.56 -4.54 20.43
N THR A 243 13.36 -5.12 20.39
CA THR A 243 12.29 -4.73 19.45
C THR A 243 10.91 -4.64 20.09
N ILE A 244 10.04 -3.79 19.57
CA ILE A 244 8.63 -3.66 19.93
C ILE A 244 7.87 -4.80 19.25
N SER A 245 7.59 -5.85 20.01
CA SER A 245 6.78 -6.98 19.53
C SER A 245 5.28 -6.72 19.59
N GLU A 246 4.84 -5.76 20.40
CA GLU A 246 3.43 -5.43 20.58
C GLU A 246 3.30 -4.04 21.21
N ALA A 247 2.35 -3.23 20.77
CA ALA A 247 1.93 -1.99 21.42
C ALA A 247 0.41 -1.97 21.39
N MET A 248 -0.25 -1.92 22.55
CA MET A 248 -1.69 -2.08 22.63
C MET A 248 -2.35 -1.18 23.66
N ILE A 249 -3.62 -0.87 23.41
CA ILE A 249 -4.51 -0.23 24.37
C ILE A 249 -5.40 -1.31 24.97
N ARG A 250 -5.47 -1.35 26.30
CA ARG A 250 -6.36 -2.21 27.07
C ARG A 250 -7.43 -1.37 27.74
N HIS A 251 -8.65 -1.50 27.26
CA HIS A 251 -9.83 -0.84 27.83
C HIS A 251 -10.36 -1.62 29.04
N HIS A 252 -10.59 -0.95 30.16
CA HIS A 252 -11.24 -1.54 31.33
C HIS A 252 -12.75 -1.31 31.27
N GLY A 253 -13.51 -2.31 30.79
CA GLY A 253 -14.98 -2.22 30.70
C GLY A 253 -15.49 -1.80 29.31
N SER A 254 -16.82 -1.70 29.18
CA SER A 254 -17.51 -1.45 27.91
C SER A 254 -17.83 0.03 27.63
N ASP A 255 -17.43 0.94 28.53
CA ASP A 255 -17.65 2.39 28.39
C ASP A 255 -16.39 3.07 27.81
N PRO A 256 -16.48 3.82 26.69
CA PRO A 256 -15.36 4.57 26.12
C PRO A 256 -14.72 5.60 27.06
N LYS A 257 -15.36 5.95 28.18
CA LYS A 257 -14.84 6.90 29.18
C LYS A 257 -14.02 6.25 30.29
N THR A 258 -13.90 4.93 30.32
CA THR A 258 -13.14 4.22 31.35
C THR A 258 -11.64 4.29 31.09
N LYS A 259 -10.82 4.32 32.15
CA LYS A 259 -9.36 4.41 32.07
C LYS A 259 -8.79 3.28 31.20
N SER A 260 -8.01 3.62 30.18
CA SER A 260 -7.35 2.66 29.29
C SER A 260 -5.87 2.51 29.65
N ASP A 261 -5.36 1.28 29.72
CA ASP A 261 -3.95 1.01 29.92
C ASP A 261 -3.23 0.90 28.58
N SER A 262 -2.25 1.77 28.36
CA SER A 262 -1.32 1.66 27.25
C SER A 262 -0.21 0.69 27.62
N ILE A 263 0.07 -0.31 26.79
CA ILE A 263 1.07 -1.36 27.07
C ILE A 263 1.98 -1.53 25.86
N VAL A 264 3.28 -1.54 26.10
CA VAL A 264 4.30 -1.90 25.09
C VAL A 264 4.99 -3.19 25.52
N THR A 265 5.17 -4.13 24.59
CA THR A 265 5.91 -5.36 24.81
C THR A 265 7.19 -5.36 23.99
N LEU A 266 8.31 -5.42 24.69
CA LEU A 266 9.64 -5.47 24.11
C LEU A 266 10.14 -6.92 24.05
N THR A 267 10.85 -7.29 22.99
CA THR A 267 11.50 -8.59 22.79
C THR A 267 13.00 -8.40 22.60
N ASN A 268 13.80 -9.04 23.46
CA ASN A 268 15.24 -9.11 23.29
C ASN A 268 15.57 -10.25 22.32
N ARG A 269 16.21 -9.90 21.20
CA ARG A 269 16.62 -10.82 20.14
C ARG A 269 18.05 -11.33 20.30
N ALA A 270 18.86 -10.77 21.20
CA ALA A 270 20.22 -11.23 21.48
C ALA A 270 20.27 -12.44 22.43
N ASP A 271 21.45 -13.07 22.44
CA ASP A 271 21.79 -14.20 23.31
C ASP A 271 22.31 -13.77 24.70
N ALA A 272 22.33 -12.46 24.96
CA ALA A 272 22.68 -11.84 26.24
C ALA A 272 21.51 -11.01 26.81
N PRO A 273 21.41 -10.83 28.13
CA PRO A 273 20.43 -9.90 28.73
C PRO A 273 20.76 -8.44 28.37
N VAL A 274 19.73 -7.61 28.27
CA VAL A 274 19.85 -6.16 28.00
C VAL A 274 19.32 -5.40 29.21
N ILE A 275 20.11 -4.45 29.71
CA ILE A 275 19.70 -3.53 30.78
C ILE A 275 19.05 -2.32 30.11
N LEU A 276 17.83 -1.98 30.52
CA LEU A 276 17.00 -0.95 29.88
C LEU A 276 17.04 0.39 30.62
N ASN A 277 18.07 0.63 31.45
CA ASN A 277 18.20 1.88 32.21
C ASN A 277 18.33 3.06 31.26
N GLY A 278 17.50 4.09 31.43
CA GLY A 278 17.49 5.27 30.55
C GLY A 278 16.82 5.05 29.19
N TRP A 279 16.38 3.83 28.86
CA TRP A 279 15.59 3.59 27.65
C TRP A 279 14.22 4.24 27.78
N SER A 280 13.64 4.68 26.67
CA SER A 280 12.33 5.32 26.65
C SER A 280 11.50 4.93 25.45
N VAL A 281 10.21 5.21 25.54
CA VAL A 281 9.24 4.93 24.49
C VAL A 281 8.50 6.22 24.15
N ARG A 282 8.45 6.53 22.86
CA ARG A 282 7.83 7.74 22.32
C ARG A 282 6.63 7.41 21.44
N ASN A 283 5.52 8.11 21.58
CA ASN A 283 4.38 7.97 20.68
C ASN A 283 4.43 8.97 19.52
N HIS A 284 3.50 8.82 18.57
CA HIS A 284 3.35 9.72 17.42
C HIS A 284 3.09 11.20 17.78
N LYS A 285 2.67 11.51 19.01
CA LYS A 285 2.48 12.90 19.49
C LYS A 285 3.75 13.50 20.08
N GLY A 286 4.84 12.73 20.16
CA GLY A 286 6.10 13.17 20.76
C GLY A 286 6.14 13.03 22.29
N GLU A 287 5.10 12.46 22.92
CA GLU A 287 5.11 12.16 24.35
C GLU A 287 6.11 11.02 24.61
N ASN A 288 6.92 11.16 25.65
CA ASN A 288 8.01 10.23 25.96
C ASN A 288 7.86 9.67 27.38
N GLU A 289 8.09 8.36 27.55
CA GLU A 289 8.11 7.70 28.86
C GLU A 289 9.33 6.81 29.01
N TYR A 290 10.10 7.03 30.07
CA TYR A 290 11.25 6.20 30.42
C TYR A 290 10.79 4.85 30.98
N LEU A 291 11.47 3.79 30.56
CA LEU A 291 11.28 2.45 31.11
C LEU A 291 11.80 2.40 32.55
N PRO A 292 11.26 1.52 33.42
CA PRO A 292 11.64 1.48 34.82
C PRO A 292 13.15 1.26 35.04
N ASP A 293 13.74 2.04 35.94
CA ASP A 293 15.13 1.87 36.34
C ASP A 293 15.38 0.46 36.90
N GLY A 294 16.47 -0.16 36.45
CA GLY A 294 16.83 -1.54 36.79
C GLY A 294 16.09 -2.60 35.98
N ALA A 295 15.24 -2.23 35.00
CA ALA A 295 14.60 -3.19 34.12
C ALA A 295 15.63 -3.95 33.29
N VAL A 296 15.56 -5.30 33.31
CA VAL A 296 16.45 -6.17 32.55
C VAL A 296 15.63 -7.10 31.66
N LEU A 297 15.80 -6.95 30.34
CA LEU A 297 15.19 -7.82 29.36
C LEU A 297 16.06 -9.04 29.11
N ARG A 298 15.66 -10.19 29.65
CA ARG A 298 16.42 -11.45 29.54
C ARG A 298 16.57 -11.87 28.07
N ARG A 299 17.69 -12.55 27.75
CA ARG A 299 17.97 -13.08 26.40
C ARG A 299 16.78 -13.83 25.81
N ARG A 300 16.46 -13.60 24.53
CA ARG A 300 15.37 -14.28 23.79
C ARG A 300 14.01 -14.27 24.51
N ARG A 301 13.72 -13.24 25.33
CA ARG A 301 12.46 -13.10 26.07
C ARG A 301 11.74 -11.80 25.71
N ARG A 302 10.43 -11.83 25.92
CA ARG A 302 9.55 -10.67 25.86
C ARG A 302 9.17 -10.19 27.26
N GLN A 303 8.98 -8.87 27.42
CA GLN A 303 8.49 -8.25 28.64
C GLN A 303 7.57 -7.08 28.29
N SER A 304 6.46 -6.95 29.01
CA SER A 304 5.50 -5.87 28.83
C SER A 304 5.71 -4.77 29.87
N PHE A 305 5.58 -3.52 29.43
CA PHE A 305 5.68 -2.31 30.23
C PHE A 305 4.39 -1.52 30.06
N GLN A 306 3.82 -1.10 31.17
CA GLN A 306 2.64 -0.23 31.19
C GLN A 306 3.10 1.22 31.05
N LEU A 307 2.48 1.93 30.12
CA LEU A 307 2.73 3.34 29.82
C LEU A 307 1.66 4.19 30.53
N HIS A 308 2.12 5.18 31.29
CA HIS A 308 1.29 6.11 32.06
C HIS A 308 1.28 7.52 31.46
N ASN A 309 2.41 7.92 30.87
CA ASN A 309 2.66 9.27 30.37
C ASN A 309 2.85 9.31 28.84
N CYS A 310 2.86 8.14 28.19
CA CYS A 310 2.95 7.99 26.75
C CYS A 310 1.70 7.23 26.26
N ALA A 311 0.59 7.94 26.12
CA ALA A 311 -0.69 7.30 25.79
C ALA A 311 -0.70 6.85 24.32
N LEU A 312 -1.10 5.61 24.08
CA LEU A 312 -1.33 5.10 22.72
C LEU A 312 -2.70 5.58 22.24
N SER A 313 -2.82 5.89 20.95
CA SER A 313 -4.07 6.37 20.36
C SER A 313 -4.92 5.24 19.79
N ASP A 314 -6.22 5.30 20.08
CA ASP A 314 -7.22 4.47 19.42
C ASP A 314 -7.43 4.87 17.95
N GLU A 315 -6.73 5.86 17.41
CA GLU A 315 -6.74 6.16 15.97
C GLU A 315 -5.65 5.38 15.22
N GLY A 316 -4.76 4.69 15.95
CA GLY A 316 -3.56 4.06 15.41
C GLY A 316 -2.32 4.92 15.61
N GLY A 317 -1.30 4.73 14.77
CA GLY A 317 -0.05 5.47 14.83
C GLY A 317 1.15 4.59 15.19
N THR A 318 2.32 5.22 15.28
CA THR A 318 3.60 4.55 15.51
C THR A 318 4.08 4.80 16.94
N ILE A 319 4.74 3.79 17.51
CA ILE A 319 5.48 3.90 18.76
C ILE A 319 6.97 3.66 18.47
N THR A 320 7.85 4.44 19.09
CA THR A 320 9.30 4.37 18.91
C THR A 320 9.98 3.97 20.21
N LEU A 321 10.89 3.01 20.15
CA LEU A 321 11.75 2.62 21.26
C LEU A 321 13.10 3.33 21.11
N LEU A 322 13.51 4.02 22.16
CA LEU A 322 14.76 4.77 22.24
C LEU A 322 15.65 4.12 23.31
N ASN A 323 16.95 3.98 23.02
CA ASN A 323 17.94 3.53 24.01
C ASN A 323 18.32 4.67 24.98
N GLU A 324 19.28 4.41 25.85
CA GLU A 324 19.74 5.36 26.87
C GLU A 324 20.41 6.62 26.29
N GLN A 325 20.89 6.57 25.04
CA GLN A 325 21.41 7.74 24.31
C GLN A 325 20.32 8.48 23.52
N GLY A 326 19.06 8.03 23.59
CA GLY A 326 17.96 8.60 22.82
C GLY A 326 17.97 8.18 21.35
N LEU A 327 18.73 7.15 20.97
CA LEU A 327 18.74 6.61 19.62
C LEU A 327 17.57 5.65 19.43
N LYS A 328 16.86 5.79 18.31
CA LYS A 328 15.85 4.82 17.88
C LYS A 328 16.47 3.45 17.74
N VAL A 329 15.93 2.48 18.47
CA VAL A 329 16.27 1.06 18.39
C VAL A 329 15.24 0.33 17.55
N ASP A 330 13.96 0.68 17.71
CA ASP A 330 12.87 0.07 16.98
C ASP A 330 11.67 1.00 16.90
N ASP A 331 10.74 0.68 16.01
CA ASP A 331 9.44 1.30 15.89
C ASP A 331 8.40 0.28 15.41
N GLY A 332 7.16 0.44 15.86
CA GLY A 332 6.09 -0.47 15.50
C GLY A 332 4.73 0.21 15.48
N PRO A 333 3.75 -0.36 14.75
CA PRO A 333 2.38 0.12 14.74
C PRO A 333 1.69 -0.17 16.08
N ILE A 334 0.75 0.69 16.45
CA ILE A 334 -0.13 0.52 17.61
C ILE A 334 -1.31 -0.38 17.23
N TRP A 335 -1.55 -1.42 18.02
CA TRP A 335 -2.62 -2.40 17.82
C TRP A 335 -3.78 -2.19 18.79
N LYS A 336 -5.01 -2.18 18.30
CA LYS A 336 -6.20 -2.22 19.18
C LYS A 336 -6.41 -3.63 19.72
N SER A 337 -6.59 -3.77 21.03
CA SER A 337 -7.08 -5.01 21.64
C SER A 337 -8.49 -4.78 22.17
N ASN A 338 -9.49 -5.42 21.56
CA ASN A 338 -10.78 -5.61 22.18
C ASN A 338 -10.86 -7.08 22.61
N HIS A 339 -10.65 -7.30 23.91
CA HIS A 339 -10.83 -8.53 24.71
C HIS A 339 -9.57 -9.30 25.15
N PRO A 340 -9.44 -9.59 26.47
CA PRO A 340 -8.44 -10.51 26.98
C PRO A 340 -8.95 -11.96 26.84
N ARG A 341 -8.12 -12.81 26.21
CA ARG A 341 -8.29 -14.25 25.94
C ARG A 341 -8.96 -14.58 24.60
N ASP A 342 -8.14 -14.61 23.55
CA ASP A 342 -8.21 -15.63 22.49
C ASP A 342 -6.83 -15.77 21.83
N TYR A 343 -5.94 -16.45 22.54
CA TYR A 343 -4.75 -17.07 21.95
C TYR A 343 -4.84 -18.57 22.24
N VAL A 344 -5.52 -19.32 21.38
CA VAL A 344 -5.38 -20.77 21.37
C VAL A 344 -3.99 -21.09 20.82
N ARG A 345 -3.11 -21.60 21.69
CA ARG A 345 -1.84 -22.22 21.28
C ARG A 345 -2.14 -23.53 20.54
N ASP A 346 -1.66 -23.67 19.31
CA ASP A 346 -1.39 -24.98 18.73
C ASP A 346 -0.06 -25.51 19.31
N PRO A 347 -0.04 -26.64 20.03
CA PRO A 347 1.19 -27.22 20.58
C PRO A 347 2.18 -27.72 19.52
N ARG A 348 1.85 -27.70 18.22
CA ARG A 348 2.66 -28.30 17.16
C ARG A 348 3.26 -27.33 16.14
N ASN A 349 2.99 -26.02 16.20
CA ASN A 349 3.62 -25.06 15.27
C ASN A 349 3.61 -23.60 15.76
N PRO A 350 4.73 -23.01 16.24
CA PRO A 350 4.77 -21.70 16.88
C PRO A 350 4.80 -20.47 15.94
N GLY A 351 4.38 -20.60 14.67
CA GLY A 351 4.73 -19.63 13.61
C GLY A 351 3.62 -18.81 12.94
N ARG A 352 2.33 -18.93 13.30
CA ARG A 352 1.25 -18.13 12.65
C ARG A 352 0.15 -17.74 13.63
N VAL A 353 -0.30 -16.49 13.57
CA VAL A 353 -1.47 -15.97 14.31
C VAL A 353 -2.42 -15.32 13.31
N PHE A 354 -3.67 -15.78 13.28
CA PHE A 354 -4.81 -15.15 12.57
C PHE A 354 -5.67 -14.37 13.58
N ARG A 355 -6.30 -13.25 13.16
CA ARG A 355 -7.26 -12.45 13.95
C ARG A 355 -8.71 -12.62 13.41
N PRO A 356 -9.74 -12.68 14.28
CA PRO A 356 -11.15 -12.57 13.90
C PRO A 356 -11.84 -11.25 14.35
N GLY A 357 -12.74 -10.75 13.49
CA GLY A 357 -14.15 -10.39 13.79
C GLY A 357 -14.53 -9.17 14.63
N ALA A 358 -15.24 -8.22 14.00
CA ALA A 358 -15.76 -6.93 14.49
C ALA A 358 -17.00 -6.97 15.43
N THR A 359 -17.38 -5.81 16.01
CA THR A 359 -18.80 -5.49 16.34
C THR A 359 -19.10 -3.97 16.46
N HIS A 360 -20.35 -3.65 16.08
CA HIS A 360 -21.04 -2.37 15.79
C HIS A 360 -21.37 -1.42 16.96
N ILE A 361 -21.59 -0.11 16.68
CA ILE A 361 -22.67 0.74 17.25
C ILE A 361 -23.21 1.78 16.22
N ARG A 362 -24.52 2.07 16.30
CA ARG A 362 -25.40 2.91 15.44
C ARG A 362 -25.40 4.41 15.77
N ASN A 363 -25.75 5.27 14.80
CA ASN A 363 -26.17 6.68 14.98
C ASN A 363 -27.68 6.87 14.69
N PRO A 364 -28.36 7.86 15.31
CA PRO A 364 -29.66 8.35 14.85
C PRO A 364 -29.66 9.83 14.40
N ILE A 365 -30.00 10.03 13.11
CA ILE A 365 -31.03 10.91 12.48
C ILE A 365 -31.35 12.30 13.08
N GLY A 366 -31.37 13.35 12.22
CA GLY A 366 -32.38 14.43 12.30
C GLY A 366 -32.23 15.74 11.48
N VAL A 367 -32.68 15.75 10.21
CA VAL A 367 -33.55 16.77 9.48
C VAL A 367 -33.09 18.27 9.29
N PRO A 368 -33.74 19.15 8.45
CA PRO A 368 -33.45 19.50 7.03
C PRO A 368 -33.21 21.01 6.70
N GLU A 369 -32.84 21.29 5.42
CA GLU A 369 -32.80 22.57 4.63
C GLU A 369 -34.08 23.46 4.67
N PRO A 370 -34.15 24.78 4.23
CA PRO A 370 -33.81 25.32 2.87
C PRO A 370 -33.48 26.87 2.78
N PRO A 371 -33.69 27.65 1.68
CA PRO A 371 -32.69 27.90 0.60
C PRO A 371 -32.47 29.39 0.16
N SER A 372 -31.42 29.56 -0.66
CA SER A 372 -31.23 30.54 -1.77
C SER A 372 -30.85 32.01 -1.52
N LEU A 373 -29.80 32.46 -2.22
CA LEU A 373 -29.90 33.53 -3.22
C LEU A 373 -28.78 33.41 -4.27
N ARG A 374 -29.25 33.21 -5.50
CA ARG A 374 -28.56 33.20 -6.80
C ARG A 374 -27.51 34.31 -6.94
N SER A 375 -26.31 33.95 -7.43
CA SER A 375 -25.87 34.19 -8.82
C SER A 375 -25.50 35.63 -9.12
N LEU A 376 -24.22 35.86 -9.37
CA LEU A 376 -23.67 36.43 -10.62
C LEU A 376 -22.23 36.87 -10.33
N TYR A 377 -21.25 36.06 -10.72
CA TYR A 377 -20.05 36.49 -11.44
C TYR A 377 -19.24 35.23 -11.77
N GLN A 378 -19.30 34.88 -13.05
CA GLN A 378 -18.79 33.65 -13.63
C GLN A 378 -17.41 33.97 -14.24
N GLY A 379 -16.38 33.30 -13.74
CA GLY A 379 -15.04 33.23 -14.32
C GLY A 379 -14.41 31.92 -13.84
N ARG A 380 -14.69 30.85 -14.58
CA ARG A 380 -14.62 29.44 -14.13
C ARG A 380 -13.17 28.93 -14.13
N ILE A 381 -12.49 29.01 -12.99
CA ILE A 381 -11.41 28.07 -12.61
C ILE A 381 -12.13 26.86 -12.01
N SER A 382 -12.14 25.73 -12.70
CA SER A 382 -12.74 24.49 -12.17
C SER A 382 -11.81 23.92 -11.09
N ARG A 383 -12.06 24.28 -9.83
CA ARG A 383 -11.65 23.45 -8.68
C ARG A 383 -12.19 22.04 -8.94
N VAL A 384 -11.32 21.04 -9.10
CA VAL A 384 -11.76 19.64 -9.07
C VAL A 384 -12.12 19.34 -7.63
N THR A 385 -13.38 19.55 -7.28
CA THR A 385 -13.94 19.02 -6.03
C THR A 385 -13.84 17.51 -6.08
N MET A 386 -12.88 16.91 -5.35
CA MET A 386 -12.88 15.48 -5.11
C MET A 386 -14.19 15.12 -4.41
N VAL A 387 -15.04 14.37 -5.10
CA VAL A 387 -16.30 13.90 -4.53
C VAL A 387 -15.97 12.78 -3.55
N PRO A 388 -16.29 12.92 -2.26
CA PRO A 388 -15.99 11.87 -1.28
C PRO A 388 -16.62 10.54 -1.69
N HIS A 389 -15.84 9.47 -1.62
CA HIS A 389 -16.30 8.12 -1.94
C HIS A 389 -15.93 7.13 -0.83
N ARG A 390 -16.48 5.92 -0.94
CA ARG A 390 -16.35 4.87 0.09
C ARG A 390 -15.34 3.77 -0.24
N TYR A 391 -14.69 3.84 -1.40
CA TYR A 391 -13.66 2.89 -1.84
C TYR A 391 -12.40 2.98 -0.98
N TYR A 392 -11.66 1.88 -0.90
CA TYR A 392 -10.45 1.78 -0.08
C TYR A 392 -9.22 1.58 -0.98
N PRO A 393 -8.09 2.25 -0.75
CA PRO A 393 -7.88 3.31 0.23
C PRO A 393 -8.78 4.52 0.00
N THR A 394 -9.19 5.22 1.07
CA THR A 394 -10.19 6.32 0.98
C THR A 394 -9.71 7.53 0.21
N GLY A 395 -8.40 7.70 0.06
CA GLY A 395 -7.78 8.77 -0.76
C GLY A 395 -7.47 8.35 -2.19
N ILE A 396 -7.98 7.20 -2.68
CA ILE A 396 -7.74 6.76 -4.05
C ILE A 396 -8.38 7.74 -5.04
N HIS A 397 -7.61 8.27 -5.99
CA HIS A 397 -8.13 9.26 -6.92
C HIS A 397 -9.05 8.59 -7.96
N LEU A 398 -10.34 8.95 -7.95
CA LEU A 398 -11.35 8.46 -8.89
C LEU A 398 -11.90 9.62 -9.74
N PRO A 399 -11.30 9.89 -10.91
CA PRO A 399 -11.80 10.91 -11.82
C PRO A 399 -13.29 10.70 -12.13
N HIS A 400 -14.05 11.80 -12.14
CA HIS A 400 -15.46 11.78 -12.52
C HIS A 400 -16.36 10.88 -11.65
N PHE A 401 -15.95 10.56 -10.42
CA PHE A 401 -16.74 9.72 -9.53
C PHE A 401 -18.16 10.26 -9.32
N ALA A 402 -19.14 9.38 -9.51
CA ALA A 402 -20.54 9.62 -9.18
C ALA A 402 -21.07 8.44 -8.37
N ALA A 403 -21.67 8.72 -7.21
CA ALA A 403 -22.33 7.69 -6.41
C ALA A 403 -23.47 7.02 -7.19
N ASN A 404 -23.75 5.76 -6.89
CA ASN A 404 -24.89 5.05 -7.49
C ASN A 404 -26.21 5.77 -7.15
N GLU A 405 -26.97 6.14 -8.18
CA GLU A 405 -28.31 6.69 -8.00
C GLU A 405 -29.33 5.59 -7.68
N THR A 406 -29.09 4.37 -8.16
CA THR A 406 -29.98 3.23 -7.94
C THR A 406 -29.62 2.52 -6.63
N PRO A 407 -30.59 2.27 -5.74
CA PRO A 407 -30.35 1.51 -4.52
C PRO A 407 -29.80 0.11 -4.79
N VAL A 408 -28.85 -0.34 -3.98
CA VAL A 408 -28.15 -1.64 -4.13
C VAL A 408 -29.12 -2.82 -4.25
N LEU A 409 -30.19 -2.85 -3.44
CA LEU A 409 -31.20 -3.90 -3.53
C LEU A 409 -31.92 -3.95 -4.89
N SER A 410 -32.13 -2.79 -5.51
CA SER A 410 -32.72 -2.71 -6.86
C SER A 410 -31.72 -3.18 -7.92
N LEU A 411 -30.44 -2.81 -7.80
CA LEU A 411 -29.38 -3.32 -8.69
C LEU A 411 -29.29 -4.84 -8.62
N ILE A 412 -29.24 -5.42 -7.42
CA ILE A 412 -29.21 -6.87 -7.19
C ILE A 412 -30.47 -7.54 -7.76
N ALA A 413 -31.65 -6.95 -7.57
CA ALA A 413 -32.89 -7.50 -8.11
C ALA A 413 -32.92 -7.53 -9.65
N GLN A 414 -32.48 -6.44 -10.29
CA GLN A 414 -32.38 -6.34 -11.74
C GLN A 414 -31.37 -7.33 -12.30
N PHE A 415 -30.20 -7.43 -11.68
CA PHE A 415 -29.17 -8.39 -12.09
C PHE A 415 -29.62 -9.84 -11.86
N GLY A 416 -30.28 -10.12 -10.74
CA GLY A 416 -30.89 -11.40 -10.44
C GLY A 416 -31.96 -11.80 -11.46
N PHE A 417 -32.75 -10.84 -11.97
CA PHE A 417 -33.69 -11.10 -13.06
C PHE A 417 -32.98 -11.48 -14.36
N LEU A 418 -31.88 -10.79 -14.72
CA LEU A 418 -31.06 -11.15 -15.88
C LEU A 418 -30.49 -12.57 -15.74
N TRP A 419 -29.97 -12.92 -14.57
CA TRP A 419 -29.48 -14.28 -14.29
C TRP A 419 -30.60 -15.30 -14.43
N ALA A 420 -31.76 -15.05 -13.82
CA ALA A 420 -32.92 -15.95 -13.91
C ALA A 420 -33.39 -16.14 -15.36
N ALA A 421 -33.37 -15.07 -16.18
CA ALA A 421 -33.70 -15.13 -17.59
C ALA A 421 -32.68 -15.99 -18.37
N VAL A 422 -31.38 -15.75 -18.20
CA VAL A 422 -30.31 -16.53 -18.86
C VAL A 422 -30.40 -18.00 -18.47
N LEU A 423 -30.52 -18.30 -17.18
CA LEU A 423 -30.63 -19.66 -16.66
C LEU A 423 -31.90 -20.36 -17.15
N GLY A 424 -33.04 -19.66 -17.15
CA GLY A 424 -34.33 -20.16 -17.63
C GLY A 424 -34.31 -20.48 -19.13
N ILE A 425 -33.80 -19.54 -19.95
CA ILE A 425 -33.66 -19.72 -21.39
C ILE A 425 -32.72 -20.89 -21.69
N ALA A 426 -31.54 -20.93 -21.06
CA ALA A 426 -30.58 -22.01 -21.25
C ALA A 426 -31.19 -23.38 -20.89
N PHE A 427 -31.94 -23.44 -19.78
CA PHE A 427 -32.63 -24.65 -19.35
C PHE A 427 -33.72 -25.11 -20.33
N LEU A 428 -34.51 -24.18 -20.88
CA LEU A 428 -35.51 -24.48 -21.90
C LEU A 428 -34.86 -24.97 -23.20
N ILE A 429 -33.78 -24.32 -23.63
CA ILE A 429 -33.00 -24.71 -24.82
C ILE A 429 -32.50 -26.14 -24.67
N ILE A 430 -31.76 -26.47 -23.60
CA ILE A 430 -31.19 -27.82 -23.46
C ILE A 430 -32.25 -28.91 -23.35
N ARG A 431 -33.40 -28.63 -22.71
CA ARG A 431 -34.51 -29.59 -22.65
C ARG A 431 -35.15 -29.81 -24.02
N ARG A 432 -35.13 -28.81 -24.90
CA ARG A 432 -35.70 -28.92 -26.24
C ARG A 432 -34.74 -29.56 -27.23
N VAL A 433 -33.47 -29.13 -27.26
CA VAL A 433 -32.49 -29.63 -28.23
C VAL A 433 -31.91 -30.99 -27.86
N ARG A 434 -31.80 -31.28 -26.55
CA ARG A 434 -31.28 -32.57 -26.05
C ARG A 434 -32.16 -33.12 -24.91
N PRO A 435 -33.41 -33.55 -25.19
CA PRO A 435 -34.36 -33.99 -24.15
C PRO A 435 -33.85 -35.14 -23.27
N LYS A 436 -33.01 -36.02 -23.84
CA LYS A 436 -32.40 -37.17 -23.15
C LYS A 436 -31.07 -36.84 -22.44
N ALA A 437 -30.65 -35.57 -22.41
CA ALA A 437 -29.43 -35.16 -21.71
C ALA A 437 -29.47 -35.55 -20.23
N SER A 438 -28.32 -36.03 -19.72
CA SER A 438 -28.15 -36.36 -18.30
C SER A 438 -28.33 -35.10 -17.43
N ARG A 439 -28.60 -35.28 -16.13
CA ARG A 439 -28.68 -34.14 -15.20
C ARG A 439 -27.38 -33.34 -15.17
N ALA A 440 -26.24 -34.02 -15.20
CA ALA A 440 -24.92 -33.38 -15.25
C ALA A 440 -24.73 -32.54 -16.52
N ASP A 441 -25.14 -33.05 -17.69
CA ASP A 441 -25.03 -32.30 -18.95
C ASP A 441 -25.96 -31.09 -18.99
N ARG A 442 -27.15 -31.20 -18.42
CA ARG A 442 -28.07 -30.05 -18.31
C ARG A 442 -27.50 -28.97 -17.39
N LEU A 443 -26.96 -29.35 -16.23
CA LEU A 443 -26.31 -28.42 -15.32
C LEU A 443 -25.07 -27.78 -15.95
N ALA A 444 -24.24 -28.55 -16.64
CA ALA A 444 -23.08 -28.03 -17.35
C ALA A 444 -23.47 -27.06 -18.47
N PHE A 445 -24.51 -27.37 -19.25
CA PHE A 445 -25.00 -26.47 -20.29
C PHE A 445 -25.46 -25.13 -19.70
N VAL A 446 -26.29 -25.18 -18.65
CA VAL A 446 -26.83 -23.98 -17.99
C VAL A 446 -25.71 -23.16 -17.36
N TRP A 447 -24.76 -23.83 -16.69
CA TRP A 447 -23.57 -23.18 -16.14
C TRP A 447 -22.76 -22.47 -17.23
N MET A 448 -22.43 -23.15 -18.33
CA MET A 448 -21.66 -22.56 -19.43
C MET A 448 -22.37 -21.37 -20.09
N CYS A 449 -23.70 -21.38 -20.13
CA CYS A 449 -24.46 -20.21 -20.60
C CYS A 449 -24.40 -19.04 -19.62
N LEU A 450 -24.50 -19.29 -18.31
CA LEU A 450 -24.32 -18.26 -17.30
C LEU A 450 -22.89 -17.70 -17.34
N THR A 451 -21.89 -18.58 -17.44
CA THR A 451 -20.48 -18.21 -17.58
C THR A 451 -20.22 -17.36 -18.81
N GLY A 452 -20.71 -17.80 -19.97
CA GLY A 452 -20.63 -17.00 -21.19
C GLY A 452 -21.30 -15.64 -21.03
N PHE A 453 -22.43 -15.57 -20.32
CA PHE A 453 -23.12 -14.31 -20.07
C PHE A 453 -22.32 -13.35 -19.18
N ILE A 454 -21.81 -13.83 -18.03
CA ILE A 454 -21.04 -12.99 -17.11
C ILE A 454 -19.78 -12.47 -17.79
N HIS A 455 -18.99 -13.35 -18.40
CA HIS A 455 -17.74 -12.94 -19.04
C HIS A 455 -18.00 -12.01 -20.24
N LEU A 456 -18.89 -12.40 -21.17
CA LEU A 456 -19.04 -11.66 -22.42
C LEU A 456 -19.84 -10.37 -22.29
N PHE A 457 -20.69 -10.20 -21.27
CA PHE A 457 -21.51 -8.99 -21.12
C PHE A 457 -21.15 -8.17 -19.87
N PHE A 458 -20.92 -8.81 -18.73
CA PHE A 458 -20.64 -8.08 -17.49
C PHE A 458 -19.16 -7.68 -17.40
N GLU A 459 -18.24 -8.60 -17.61
CA GLU A 459 -16.79 -8.33 -17.59
C GLU A 459 -16.34 -7.52 -18.81
N SER A 460 -16.91 -7.79 -20.00
CA SER A 460 -16.64 -6.96 -21.18
C SER A 460 -17.04 -5.50 -20.96
N TYR A 461 -18.14 -5.24 -20.23
CA TYR A 461 -18.53 -3.87 -19.88
C TYR A 461 -17.45 -3.18 -19.05
N PHE A 462 -16.88 -3.88 -18.06
CA PHE A 462 -15.74 -3.36 -17.31
C PHE A 462 -14.56 -3.06 -18.24
N VAL A 463 -14.16 -4.03 -19.07
CA VAL A 463 -12.99 -3.88 -19.97
C VAL A 463 -13.17 -2.77 -21.01
N VAL A 464 -14.39 -2.49 -21.46
CA VAL A 464 -14.65 -1.41 -22.43
C VAL A 464 -14.77 -0.04 -21.74
N HIS A 465 -15.24 0.00 -20.49
CA HIS A 465 -15.57 1.25 -19.79
C HIS A 465 -14.69 1.56 -18.57
N HIS A 466 -13.60 0.81 -18.32
CA HIS A 466 -12.81 0.91 -17.08
C HIS A 466 -12.37 2.34 -16.73
N GLU A 467 -11.98 3.15 -17.72
CA GLU A 467 -11.55 4.55 -17.50
C GLU A 467 -12.67 5.47 -17.00
N THR A 468 -13.93 5.18 -17.37
CA THR A 468 -15.10 6.02 -17.06
C THR A 468 -16.04 5.39 -16.03
N LEU A 469 -15.68 4.20 -15.53
CA LEU A 469 -16.54 3.35 -14.71
C LEU A 469 -17.00 4.04 -13.42
N ALA A 470 -16.12 4.83 -12.80
CA ALA A 470 -16.39 5.56 -11.56
C ALA A 470 -17.55 6.56 -11.68
N GLY A 471 -17.82 7.08 -12.89
CA GLY A 471 -18.92 8.01 -13.16
C GLY A 471 -20.21 7.35 -13.69
N SER A 472 -20.16 6.07 -14.04
CA SER A 472 -21.25 5.42 -14.78
C SER A 472 -22.55 5.28 -13.96
N GLN A 473 -23.69 5.60 -14.58
CA GLN A 473 -25.03 5.36 -14.01
C GLN A 473 -25.81 4.25 -14.71
N GLU A 474 -25.20 3.55 -15.67
CA GLU A 474 -25.81 2.36 -16.26
C GLU A 474 -25.84 1.19 -15.27
N LEU A 475 -26.74 0.23 -15.49
CA LEU A 475 -26.92 -0.93 -14.60
C LEU A 475 -25.61 -1.66 -14.32
N PHE A 476 -24.84 -2.00 -15.36
CA PHE A 476 -23.57 -2.71 -15.19
C PHE A 476 -22.50 -1.84 -14.53
N GLY A 477 -22.40 -0.56 -14.88
CA GLY A 477 -21.45 0.33 -14.22
C GLY A 477 -21.75 0.54 -12.73
N GLN A 478 -23.03 0.64 -12.35
CA GLN A 478 -23.43 0.72 -10.94
C GLN A 478 -23.18 -0.58 -10.18
N LEU A 479 -23.39 -1.74 -10.81
CA LEU A 479 -23.05 -3.06 -10.24
C LEU A 479 -21.53 -3.23 -10.07
N TRP A 480 -20.73 -2.80 -11.04
CA TRP A 480 -19.27 -2.79 -10.91
C TRP A 480 -18.80 -1.85 -9.80
N LYS A 481 -19.38 -0.66 -9.70
CA LYS A 481 -19.13 0.26 -8.58
C LYS A 481 -19.51 -0.34 -7.23
N GLU A 482 -20.56 -1.13 -7.15
CA GLU A 482 -20.92 -1.85 -5.92
C GLU A 482 -19.90 -2.96 -5.63
N TYR A 483 -19.53 -3.76 -6.63
CA TYR A 483 -18.54 -4.82 -6.51
C TYR A 483 -17.14 -4.29 -6.12
N SER A 484 -16.78 -3.10 -6.62
CA SER A 484 -15.52 -2.43 -6.35
C SER A 484 -15.34 -1.97 -4.89
N LEU A 485 -16.39 -2.05 -4.05
CA LEU A 485 -16.23 -1.89 -2.60
C LEU A 485 -15.44 -3.06 -1.99
N SER A 486 -15.39 -4.20 -2.69
CA SER A 486 -14.60 -5.36 -2.30
C SER A 486 -13.19 -5.37 -2.88
N ASP A 487 -12.97 -4.62 -3.97
CA ASP A 487 -11.67 -4.40 -4.59
C ASP A 487 -11.71 -3.15 -5.46
N SER A 488 -11.13 -2.04 -4.98
CA SER A 488 -11.19 -0.75 -5.68
C SER A 488 -10.31 -0.68 -6.94
N ARG A 489 -9.45 -1.68 -7.17
CA ARG A 489 -8.60 -1.76 -8.38
C ARG A 489 -9.42 -1.76 -9.67
N TYR A 490 -10.68 -2.20 -9.62
CA TYR A 490 -11.64 -2.10 -10.73
C TYR A 490 -12.02 -0.65 -11.10
N LEU A 491 -11.80 0.33 -10.23
CA LEU A 491 -12.08 1.74 -10.50
C LEU A 491 -10.83 2.55 -10.84
N THR A 492 -9.64 1.98 -10.69
CA THR A 492 -8.36 2.62 -11.01
C THR A 492 -7.68 2.06 -12.25
N SER A 493 -8.39 1.23 -13.03
CA SER A 493 -7.82 0.60 -14.23
C SER A 493 -6.54 -0.18 -13.94
N ASP A 494 -6.54 -0.97 -12.86
CA ASP A 494 -5.39 -1.83 -12.52
C ASP A 494 -4.98 -2.71 -13.72
N ALA A 495 -3.70 -2.69 -14.05
CA ALA A 495 -3.18 -3.32 -15.27
C ALA A 495 -3.44 -4.83 -15.29
N PHE A 496 -3.35 -5.50 -14.15
CA PHE A 496 -3.62 -6.93 -14.07
C PHE A 496 -5.12 -7.20 -14.23
N LEU A 497 -5.99 -6.49 -13.50
CA LEU A 497 -7.43 -6.70 -13.59
C LEU A 497 -7.97 -6.43 -14.99
N VAL A 498 -7.61 -5.29 -15.61
CA VAL A 498 -8.06 -4.97 -16.97
C VAL A 498 -7.61 -6.05 -17.96
N THR A 499 -6.36 -6.50 -17.87
CA THR A 499 -5.82 -7.53 -18.79
C THR A 499 -6.45 -8.90 -18.56
N MET A 500 -6.60 -9.32 -17.30
CA MET A 500 -7.20 -10.60 -16.94
C MET A 500 -8.66 -10.65 -17.40
N GLU A 501 -9.42 -9.60 -17.09
CA GLU A 501 -10.83 -9.48 -17.47
C GLU A 501 -11.00 -9.35 -18.99
N ALA A 502 -10.05 -8.77 -19.72
CA ALA A 502 -10.08 -8.77 -21.18
C ALA A 502 -9.97 -10.19 -21.75
N VAL A 503 -9.11 -11.03 -21.17
CA VAL A 503 -9.01 -12.44 -21.55
C VAL A 503 -10.28 -13.20 -21.18
N THR A 504 -10.85 -12.98 -20.00
CA THR A 504 -12.11 -13.63 -19.62
C THR A 504 -13.25 -13.22 -20.54
N ALA A 505 -13.41 -11.92 -20.80
CA ALA A 505 -14.46 -11.39 -21.63
C ALA A 505 -14.37 -11.84 -23.09
N PHE A 506 -13.20 -11.72 -23.72
CA PHE A 506 -13.05 -11.92 -25.17
C PHE A 506 -12.57 -13.32 -25.57
N CYS A 507 -12.02 -14.11 -24.64
CA CYS A 507 -11.65 -15.50 -24.91
C CYS A 507 -12.57 -16.49 -24.17
N TRP A 508 -12.71 -16.36 -22.84
CA TRP A 508 -13.48 -17.34 -22.06
C TRP A 508 -14.99 -17.22 -22.24
N GLY A 509 -15.54 -16.02 -22.40
CA GLY A 509 -16.96 -15.79 -22.68
C GLY A 509 -17.44 -16.50 -23.96
N PRO A 510 -16.84 -16.23 -25.13
CA PRO A 510 -17.17 -16.92 -26.37
C PRO A 510 -16.92 -18.43 -26.29
N LEU A 511 -15.82 -18.85 -25.66
CA LEU A 511 -15.50 -20.26 -25.48
C LEU A 511 -16.55 -20.98 -24.63
N ALA A 512 -17.10 -20.34 -23.59
CA ALA A 512 -18.15 -20.92 -22.75
C ALA A 512 -19.43 -21.20 -23.57
N PHE A 513 -19.86 -20.26 -24.41
CA PHE A 513 -20.99 -20.50 -25.33
C PHE A 513 -20.68 -21.60 -26.35
N PHE A 514 -19.44 -21.67 -26.86
CA PHE A 514 -19.05 -22.74 -27.76
C PHE A 514 -19.02 -24.12 -27.08
N ILE A 515 -18.60 -24.19 -25.81
CA ILE A 515 -18.71 -25.41 -24.99
C ILE A 515 -20.18 -25.77 -24.77
N ALA A 516 -21.06 -24.81 -24.50
CA ALA A 516 -22.50 -25.05 -24.40
C ALA A 516 -23.05 -25.65 -25.70
N TYR A 517 -22.66 -25.12 -26.86
CA TYR A 517 -22.96 -25.71 -28.16
C TYR A 517 -22.45 -27.15 -28.29
N CYS A 518 -21.19 -27.42 -27.92
CA CYS A 518 -20.62 -28.76 -27.89
C CYS A 518 -21.41 -29.72 -26.98
N ILE A 519 -21.94 -29.25 -25.86
CA ILE A 519 -22.82 -30.05 -24.98
C ILE A 519 -24.15 -30.39 -25.66
N ALA A 520 -24.74 -29.42 -26.38
CA ALA A 520 -26.01 -29.59 -27.08
C ALA A 520 -25.89 -30.61 -28.23
N VAL A 521 -24.83 -30.53 -29.03
CA VAL A 521 -24.62 -31.41 -30.20
C VAL A 521 -23.78 -32.66 -29.89
N GLN A 522 -23.38 -32.86 -28.62
CA GLN A 522 -22.52 -33.97 -28.18
C GLN A 522 -21.16 -34.02 -28.89
N HIS A 523 -20.57 -32.85 -29.15
CA HIS A 523 -19.30 -32.76 -29.86
C HIS A 523 -18.13 -33.31 -29.01
N PRO A 524 -17.21 -34.13 -29.59
CA PRO A 524 -16.13 -34.75 -28.84
C PRO A 524 -15.13 -33.75 -28.25
N ALA A 525 -15.00 -32.55 -28.83
CA ALA A 525 -14.09 -31.51 -28.31
C ALA A 525 -14.55 -30.90 -26.97
N ARG A 526 -15.79 -31.16 -26.51
CA ARG A 526 -16.36 -30.57 -25.29
C ARG A 526 -15.37 -30.62 -24.13
N HIS A 527 -14.86 -31.81 -23.78
CA HIS A 527 -14.07 -31.98 -22.56
C HIS A 527 -12.68 -31.33 -22.66
N ALA A 528 -12.08 -31.29 -23.85
CA ALA A 528 -10.81 -30.57 -24.07
C ALA A 528 -11.00 -29.05 -23.88
N LEU A 529 -12.05 -28.49 -24.48
CA LEU A 529 -12.35 -27.06 -24.38
C LEU A 529 -12.81 -26.67 -22.96
N GLN A 530 -13.66 -27.50 -22.35
CA GLN A 530 -14.11 -27.32 -20.97
C GLN A 530 -12.92 -27.37 -20.00
N LEU A 531 -11.94 -28.27 -20.22
CA LEU A 531 -10.72 -28.31 -19.43
C LEU A 531 -9.92 -27.00 -19.56
N LEU A 532 -9.70 -26.54 -20.80
CA LEU A 532 -8.96 -25.29 -21.06
C LEU A 532 -9.60 -24.09 -20.35
N LEU A 533 -10.91 -23.90 -20.54
CA LEU A 533 -11.65 -22.82 -19.89
C LEU A 533 -11.58 -22.93 -18.36
N SER A 534 -11.81 -24.12 -17.80
CA SER A 534 -11.88 -24.31 -16.35
C SER A 534 -10.52 -24.09 -15.68
N VAL A 535 -9.41 -24.49 -16.33
CA VAL A 535 -8.06 -24.17 -15.85
C VAL A 535 -7.80 -22.67 -15.92
N GLY A 536 -8.19 -22.02 -17.01
CA GLY A 536 -8.05 -20.57 -17.18
C GLY A 536 -8.76 -19.79 -16.07
N GLN A 537 -9.99 -20.16 -15.73
CA GLN A 537 -10.76 -19.54 -14.65
C GLN A 537 -10.08 -19.70 -13.28
N VAL A 538 -9.71 -20.93 -12.91
CA VAL A 538 -9.03 -21.21 -11.64
C VAL A 538 -7.70 -20.47 -11.56
N TYR A 539 -6.95 -20.42 -12.67
CA TYR A 539 -5.68 -19.71 -12.72
C TYR A 539 -5.87 -18.19 -12.58
N GLY A 540 -6.86 -17.62 -13.26
CA GLY A 540 -7.23 -16.21 -13.14
C GLY A 540 -7.58 -15.83 -11.71
N ASP A 541 -8.46 -16.59 -11.06
CA ASP A 541 -8.83 -16.37 -9.65
C ASP A 541 -7.62 -16.46 -8.71
N VAL A 542 -6.74 -17.45 -8.91
CA VAL A 542 -5.51 -17.57 -8.11
C VAL A 542 -4.64 -16.33 -8.25
N LEU A 543 -4.47 -15.82 -9.47
CA LEU A 543 -3.72 -14.58 -9.71
C LEU A 543 -4.43 -13.35 -9.17
N TYR A 544 -5.76 -13.28 -9.26
CA TYR A 544 -6.58 -12.24 -8.66
C TYR A 544 -6.34 -12.13 -7.16
N TYR A 545 -6.42 -13.26 -6.44
CA TYR A 545 -6.11 -13.30 -5.01
C TYR A 545 -4.64 -13.00 -4.74
N ALA A 546 -3.73 -13.57 -5.52
CA ALA A 546 -2.30 -13.43 -5.30
C ALA A 546 -1.83 -11.97 -5.46
N THR A 547 -2.31 -11.25 -6.47
CA THR A 547 -1.95 -9.85 -6.70
C THR A 547 -2.48 -8.95 -5.59
N SER A 548 -3.75 -9.11 -5.19
CA SER A 548 -4.33 -8.35 -4.08
C SER A 548 -3.59 -8.59 -2.76
N LEU A 549 -3.31 -9.87 -2.46
CA LEU A 549 -2.57 -10.24 -1.24
C LEU A 549 -1.12 -9.77 -1.32
N PHE A 550 -0.51 -9.76 -2.51
CA PHE A 550 0.84 -9.25 -2.68
C PHE A 550 0.90 -7.76 -2.32
N ASP A 551 -0.01 -6.94 -2.84
CA ASP A 551 -0.10 -5.52 -2.49
C ASP A 551 -0.34 -5.34 -0.98
N LEU A 552 -1.20 -6.15 -0.38
CA LEU A 552 -1.43 -6.10 1.07
C LEU A 552 -0.19 -6.46 1.89
N TYR A 553 0.49 -7.56 1.57
CA TYR A 553 1.60 -8.08 2.37
C TYR A 553 2.91 -7.35 2.15
N PHE A 554 3.16 -6.88 0.92
CA PHE A 554 4.44 -6.28 0.54
C PHE A 554 4.39 -4.77 0.40
N ARG A 555 3.23 -4.19 0.07
CA ARG A 555 3.04 -2.73 -0.03
C ARG A 555 2.22 -2.14 1.11
N GLY A 556 1.58 -2.98 1.92
CA GLY A 556 0.70 -2.52 3.00
C GLY A 556 -0.60 -1.89 2.48
N GLU A 557 -0.90 -2.03 1.19
CA GLU A 557 -2.07 -1.43 0.56
C GLU A 557 -3.20 -2.46 0.49
N SER A 558 -4.34 -2.14 1.09
CA SER A 558 -5.59 -2.89 0.87
C SER A 558 -6.44 -2.13 -0.12
N PHE A 559 -7.10 -2.86 -1.01
CA PHE A 559 -8.10 -2.30 -1.93
C PHE A 559 -9.54 -2.70 -1.56
N CYS A 560 -9.68 -3.60 -0.57
CA CYS A 560 -10.95 -4.01 -0.01
C CYS A 560 -11.32 -3.11 1.17
N ARG A 561 -12.60 -2.75 1.27
CA ARG A 561 -13.12 -2.09 2.47
C ARG A 561 -12.96 -2.97 3.72
N PRO A 562 -12.73 -2.37 4.90
CA PRO A 562 -12.40 -3.12 6.12
C PRO A 562 -13.59 -3.88 6.70
N GLU A 563 -14.83 -3.56 6.32
CA GLU A 563 -15.98 -4.34 6.78
C GLU A 563 -15.96 -5.76 6.23
N GLY A 564 -16.01 -6.73 7.13
CA GLY A 564 -15.85 -8.15 6.79
C GLY A 564 -16.84 -8.68 5.76
N TYR A 565 -17.99 -8.03 5.55
CA TYR A 565 -18.94 -8.39 4.50
C TYR A 565 -18.37 -8.18 3.09
N TYR A 566 -17.66 -7.08 2.81
CA TYR A 566 -17.06 -6.87 1.48
C TYR A 566 -15.94 -7.88 1.22
N PHE A 567 -15.15 -8.20 2.24
CA PHE A 567 -14.11 -9.22 2.10
C PHE A 567 -14.68 -10.64 1.95
N TRP A 568 -15.49 -11.10 2.90
CA TRP A 568 -15.94 -12.49 2.93
C TRP A 568 -17.01 -12.81 1.90
N PHE A 569 -17.95 -11.89 1.66
CA PHE A 569 -19.06 -12.13 0.76
C PHE A 569 -18.76 -11.71 -0.67
N TYR A 570 -18.28 -10.49 -0.90
CA TYR A 570 -18.01 -10.03 -2.26
C TYR A 570 -16.69 -10.59 -2.79
N TYR A 571 -15.59 -10.29 -2.11
CA TYR A 571 -14.25 -10.61 -2.58
C TYR A 571 -13.95 -12.10 -2.54
N PHE A 572 -14.22 -12.78 -1.42
CA PHE A 572 -13.92 -14.20 -1.27
C PHE A 572 -15.02 -15.09 -1.86
N PHE A 573 -16.26 -14.98 -1.41
CA PHE A 573 -17.29 -15.98 -1.73
C PHE A 573 -17.66 -16.01 -3.23
N PHE A 574 -17.85 -14.87 -3.91
CA PHE A 574 -18.19 -14.89 -5.34
C PHE A 574 -17.07 -15.48 -6.21
N ASN A 575 -15.81 -15.13 -5.94
CA ASN A 575 -14.66 -15.70 -6.65
C ASN A 575 -14.42 -17.17 -6.25
N PHE A 576 -14.72 -17.55 -5.01
CA PHE A 576 -14.63 -18.94 -4.57
C PHE A 576 -15.58 -19.89 -5.33
N ILE A 577 -16.72 -19.39 -5.82
CA ILE A 577 -17.63 -20.19 -6.68
C ILE A 577 -16.92 -20.60 -7.96
N TRP A 578 -16.22 -19.67 -8.63
CA TRP A 578 -15.46 -19.93 -9.85
C TRP A 578 -14.35 -20.95 -9.62
N MET A 579 -13.60 -20.80 -8.53
CA MET A 579 -12.59 -21.78 -8.08
C MET A 579 -13.15 -23.20 -7.91
N VAL A 580 -14.27 -23.34 -7.20
CA VAL A 580 -14.86 -24.67 -6.90
C VAL A 580 -15.44 -25.30 -8.16
N VAL A 581 -16.23 -24.56 -8.92
CA VAL A 581 -16.90 -25.10 -10.11
C VAL A 581 -15.89 -25.36 -11.24
N GLY A 582 -14.91 -24.48 -11.42
CA GLY A 582 -13.79 -24.70 -12.33
C GLY A 582 -13.01 -25.97 -11.96
N SER A 583 -12.61 -26.12 -10.70
CA SER A 583 -11.91 -27.32 -10.22
C SER A 583 -12.71 -28.61 -10.43
N TYR A 584 -14.03 -28.55 -10.22
CA TYR A 584 -14.93 -29.68 -10.51
C TYR A 584 -14.90 -30.05 -12.00
N TYR A 585 -15.00 -29.08 -12.91
CA TYR A 585 -15.00 -29.34 -14.35
C TYR A 585 -13.62 -29.74 -14.90
N VAL A 586 -12.53 -29.27 -14.29
CA VAL A 586 -11.18 -29.81 -14.53
C VAL A 586 -11.17 -31.31 -14.23
N LYS A 587 -11.56 -31.70 -13.01
CA LYS A 587 -11.60 -33.11 -12.59
C LYS A 587 -12.49 -33.95 -13.51
N GLN A 588 -13.67 -33.44 -13.86
CA GLN A 588 -14.59 -34.14 -14.76
C GLN A 588 -13.97 -34.34 -16.14
N SER A 589 -13.47 -33.29 -16.77
CA SER A 589 -12.91 -33.35 -18.12
C SER A 589 -11.67 -34.24 -18.19
N VAL A 590 -10.75 -34.13 -17.21
CA VAL A 590 -9.58 -35.01 -17.12
C VAL A 590 -10.02 -36.47 -17.01
N GLY A 591 -11.03 -36.76 -16.18
CA GLY A 591 -11.57 -38.11 -16.03
C GLY A 591 -12.14 -38.69 -17.33
N GLU A 592 -12.92 -37.91 -18.07
CA GLU A 592 -13.50 -38.38 -19.35
C GLU A 592 -12.44 -38.53 -20.44
N ILE A 593 -11.51 -37.59 -20.56
CA ILE A 593 -10.38 -37.66 -21.51
C ILE A 593 -9.54 -38.91 -21.21
N TYR A 594 -9.19 -39.15 -19.94
CA TYR A 594 -8.44 -40.33 -19.53
C TYR A 594 -9.16 -41.64 -19.91
N ARG A 595 -10.47 -41.74 -19.64
CA ARG A 595 -11.26 -42.93 -20.00
C ARG A 595 -11.28 -43.16 -21.51
N ALA A 596 -11.42 -42.09 -22.30
CA ALA A 596 -11.39 -42.18 -23.75
C ALA A 596 -10.03 -42.69 -24.24
N CYS A 597 -8.92 -42.11 -23.78
CA CYS A 597 -7.56 -42.55 -24.13
C CYS A 597 -7.29 -44.00 -23.72
N LYS A 598 -7.69 -44.38 -22.50
CA LYS A 598 -7.53 -45.76 -22.00
C LYS A 598 -8.25 -46.76 -22.89
N LYS A 599 -9.49 -46.45 -23.30
CA LYS A 599 -10.29 -47.33 -24.17
C LYS A 599 -9.66 -47.49 -25.56
N VAL A 600 -9.05 -46.43 -26.12
CA VAL A 600 -8.30 -46.51 -27.38
C VAL A 600 -7.08 -47.42 -27.22
N GLN A 601 -6.31 -47.28 -26.14
CA GLN A 601 -5.15 -48.14 -25.87
C GLN A 601 -5.53 -49.62 -25.71
N GLU A 602 -6.65 -49.92 -25.06
CA GLU A 602 -7.18 -51.28 -24.92
C GLU A 602 -7.55 -51.87 -26.29
N LEU A 603 -8.23 -51.11 -27.15
CA LEU A 603 -8.59 -51.54 -28.51
C LEU A 603 -7.37 -51.79 -29.39
N ASP A 604 -6.36 -50.93 -29.32
CA ASP A 604 -5.10 -51.10 -30.05
C ASP A 604 -4.31 -52.32 -29.56
N SER A 605 -4.35 -52.58 -28.24
CA SER A 605 -3.72 -53.76 -27.65
C SER A 605 -4.42 -55.06 -28.07
N SER A 606 -5.75 -55.07 -28.15
CA SER A 606 -6.52 -56.21 -28.68
C SER A 606 -6.29 -56.44 -30.18
N ARG A 607 -6.15 -55.37 -30.98
CA ARG A 607 -5.81 -55.46 -32.41
C ARG A 607 -4.41 -56.00 -32.69
N LYS A 608 -3.46 -55.83 -31.78
CA LYS A 608 -2.10 -56.40 -31.89
C LYS A 608 -2.02 -57.87 -31.47
N ARG A 609 -3.03 -58.40 -30.78
CA ARG A 609 -3.09 -59.79 -30.29
C ARG A 609 -3.85 -60.73 -31.24
N ASN A 610 -4.66 -60.17 -32.14
CA ASN A 610 -5.30 -60.87 -33.26
C ASN A 610 -4.51 -60.62 -34.54
#